data_AF-A0A286UCV3-F1
#
_entry.id   AF-A0A286UCV3-F1
#
_cell.length_a   1.000
_cell.length_b   1.000
_cell.length_c   1.000
_cell.angle_alpha   90.00
_cell.angle_beta   90.00
_cell.angle_gamma   90.00
#
_symmetry.space_group_name_H-M   'P 1'
#
loop_
_entity.id
_entity.type
_entity.pdbx_description
1 polymer ?
#
loop_
_entity_poly.entity_id
_entity_poly.type
_entity_poly.pdbx_seq_one_letter_code
_entity_poly.pdbx_strand_id
1 'polypeptide(L)'
;MVVNTELDYTQPLSSLLKVATTAAHDTVASSPSAGWLTRGELDKEEYIRFLMMLYHVYFALETALDKYSTHPVLAPTYNPTLLARAPSLAADIAYLLDISETSWKDHPIHQELQKSPPEGLSKYVARIKSLSDSEDPSPLLSHAYVRYLGDLSGGQIIRRTVAKVYGIELDRDNGRGVQFYDFNQLGSSKSANIGDLRKIKEWFRDGMNQGVGENTFTKQSVVEEASLVFELNAGLFKAIRPPSNIPKNVEPPTTSLGDPVTPPATNAAPKDKYNPILLTPPSEPEEKSYALSSVLSVVLAVGMAHFVLVTAGFTGPSGFLKLETAQKWMGDHISSIFS
;
A
#
# COMPACT_ATOMS: atom_id res chain seq x y z
N MET A 1 -2.59 18.52 27.22
CA MET A 1 -2.66 19.88 26.68
C MET A 1 -2.73 19.76 25.18
N VAL A 2 -3.89 20.00 24.57
CA VAL A 2 -4.00 20.05 23.11
C VAL A 2 -3.42 21.40 22.70
N VAL A 3 -2.33 21.39 21.93
CA VAL A 3 -1.84 22.62 21.30
C VAL A 3 -2.93 23.02 20.31
N ASN A 4 -3.76 23.98 20.72
CA ASN A 4 -4.75 24.60 19.85
C ASN A 4 -3.95 25.49 18.88
N THR A 5 -3.37 24.85 17.88
CA THR A 5 -2.64 25.54 16.83
C THR A 5 -3.72 26.09 15.93
N GLU A 6 -3.98 27.40 16.03
CA GLU A 6 -4.91 28.07 15.13
C GLU A 6 -4.42 27.81 13.69
N LEU A 7 -5.19 27.02 12.93
CA LEU A 7 -4.79 26.60 11.60
C LEU A 7 -4.94 27.78 10.64
N ASP A 8 -3.88 28.08 9.91
CA ASP A 8 -3.89 29.12 8.87
C ASP A 8 -4.55 28.61 7.59
N TYR A 9 -5.87 28.85 7.47
CA TYR A 9 -6.68 28.40 6.33
C TYR A 9 -6.32 29.05 4.99
N THR A 10 -5.33 29.95 4.92
CA THR A 10 -4.76 30.41 3.66
C THR A 10 -3.84 29.35 3.03
N GLN A 11 -3.37 28.38 3.82
CA GLN A 11 -2.52 27.29 3.30
C GLN A 11 -3.30 26.30 2.41
N PRO A 12 -2.59 25.53 1.58
CA PRO A 12 -3.18 24.43 0.83
C PRO A 12 -3.83 23.40 1.77
N LEU A 13 -4.99 22.86 1.37
CA LEU A 13 -5.74 21.87 2.15
C LEU A 13 -4.89 20.66 2.54
N SER A 14 -4.03 20.19 1.64
CA SER A 14 -3.12 19.06 1.93
C SER A 14 -2.18 19.33 3.11
N SER A 15 -1.74 20.59 3.28
CA SER A 15 -0.88 21.00 4.39
C SER A 15 -1.67 21.09 5.70
N LEU A 16 -2.88 21.66 5.64
CA LEU A 16 -3.79 21.74 6.78
C LEU A 16 -4.14 20.35 7.31
N LEU A 17 -4.56 19.44 6.43
CA LEU A 17 -4.90 18.08 6.79
C LEU A 17 -3.71 17.34 7.41
N LYS A 18 -2.49 17.52 6.88
CA LYS A 18 -1.29 16.93 7.48
C LYS A 18 -1.12 17.37 8.94
N VAL A 19 -1.12 18.67 9.19
CA VAL A 19 -0.92 19.23 10.53
C VAL A 19 -2.04 18.79 11.47
N ALA A 20 -3.30 18.94 11.04
CA ALA A 20 -4.47 18.62 11.85
C ALA A 20 -4.55 17.13 12.25
N THR A 21 -4.06 16.24 11.39
CA THR A 21 -4.24 14.79 11.59
C THR A 21 -3.04 14.08 12.19
N THR A 22 -1.90 14.74 12.36
CA THR A 22 -0.64 14.10 12.82
C THR A 22 -0.82 13.40 14.17
N ALA A 23 -1.35 14.09 15.18
CA ALA A 23 -1.51 13.50 16.52
C ALA A 23 -2.50 12.32 16.54
N ALA A 24 -3.58 12.42 15.76
CA ALA A 24 -4.58 11.36 15.66
C ALA A 24 -4.04 10.14 14.91
N HIS A 25 -3.25 10.37 13.86
CA HIS A 25 -2.50 9.33 13.16
C HIS A 25 -1.56 8.57 14.11
N ASP A 26 -0.73 9.28 14.88
CA ASP A 26 0.23 8.65 15.79
C ASP A 26 -0.47 7.82 16.88
N THR A 27 -1.62 8.30 17.36
CA THR A 27 -2.45 7.59 18.34
C THR A 27 -2.97 6.27 17.76
N VAL A 28 -3.46 6.27 16.51
CA VAL A 28 -3.95 5.04 15.85
C VAL A 28 -2.78 4.10 15.53
N ALA A 29 -1.67 4.63 15.02
CA ALA A 29 -0.49 3.85 14.62
C ALA A 29 0.19 3.16 15.82
N SER A 30 0.12 3.76 17.00
CA SER A 30 0.66 3.18 18.25
C SER A 30 -0.31 2.23 18.98
N SER A 31 -1.54 2.05 18.46
CA SER A 31 -2.53 1.19 19.10
C SER A 31 -2.13 -0.30 19.08
N PRO A 32 -2.54 -1.10 20.09
CA PRO A 32 -2.26 -2.54 20.10
C PRO A 32 -2.75 -3.26 18.85
N SER A 33 -3.95 -2.95 18.37
CA SER A 33 -4.53 -3.55 17.17
C SER A 33 -3.75 -3.23 15.89
N ALA A 34 -3.24 -1.99 15.75
CA ALA A 34 -2.34 -1.64 14.65
C ALA A 34 -1.02 -2.42 14.74
N GLY A 35 -0.50 -2.62 15.95
CA GLY A 35 0.65 -3.48 16.20
C GLY A 35 0.41 -4.94 15.79
N TRP A 36 -0.72 -5.53 16.18
CA TRP A 36 -1.08 -6.91 15.81
C TRP A 36 -1.18 -7.08 14.29
N LEU A 37 -1.80 -6.10 13.60
CA LEU A 37 -1.94 -6.13 12.14
C LEU A 37 -0.59 -6.00 11.42
N THR A 38 0.25 -5.05 11.82
CA THR A 38 1.54 -4.78 11.16
C THR A 38 2.58 -5.87 11.40
N ARG A 39 2.50 -6.58 12.54
CA ARG A 39 3.33 -7.75 12.85
C ARG A 39 2.74 -9.08 12.39
N GLY A 40 1.49 -9.08 11.92
CA GLY A 40 0.83 -10.29 11.40
C GLY A 40 0.48 -11.27 12.49
N GLU A 41 0.13 -10.76 13.66
CA GLU A 41 -0.21 -11.56 14.84
C GLU A 41 -1.69 -11.96 14.86
N LEU A 42 -2.53 -11.32 14.03
CA LEU A 42 -3.96 -11.61 13.98
C LEU A 42 -4.23 -13.03 13.45
N ASP A 43 -5.16 -13.71 14.13
CA ASP A 43 -5.74 -14.96 13.63
C ASP A 43 -6.36 -14.72 12.25
N LYS A 44 -6.22 -15.68 11.32
CA LYS A 44 -6.67 -15.53 9.93
C LYS A 44 -8.15 -15.15 9.84
N GLU A 45 -9.00 -15.77 10.66
CA GLU A 45 -10.44 -15.43 10.71
C GLU A 45 -10.70 -14.00 11.16
N GLU A 46 -9.91 -13.47 12.10
CA GLU A 46 -10.03 -12.09 12.56
C GLU A 46 -9.55 -11.10 11.50
N TYR A 47 -8.49 -11.43 10.76
CA TYR A 47 -8.06 -10.64 9.61
C TYR A 47 -9.15 -10.59 8.53
N ILE A 48 -9.76 -11.74 8.20
CA ILE A 48 -10.90 -11.80 7.26
C ILE A 48 -12.06 -10.95 7.77
N ARG A 49 -12.41 -11.05 9.06
CA ARG A 49 -13.47 -10.22 9.67
C ARG A 49 -13.14 -8.73 9.57
N PHE A 50 -11.89 -8.35 9.79
CA PHE A 50 -11.42 -6.97 9.61
C PHE A 50 -11.55 -6.50 8.16
N LEU A 51 -11.18 -7.32 7.18
CA LEU A 51 -11.39 -7.00 5.76
C LEU A 51 -12.88 -6.83 5.42
N MET A 52 -13.77 -7.64 6.00
CA MET A 52 -15.22 -7.46 5.84
C MET A 52 -15.71 -6.13 6.43
N MET A 53 -15.17 -5.68 7.57
CA MET A 53 -15.47 -4.35 8.10
C MET A 53 -14.99 -3.25 7.16
N LEU A 54 -13.77 -3.36 6.63
CA LEU A 54 -13.24 -2.43 5.63
C LEU A 54 -14.11 -2.41 4.38
N TYR A 55 -14.53 -3.57 3.86
CA TYR A 55 -15.40 -3.65 2.68
C TYR A 55 -16.63 -2.76 2.83
N HIS A 56 -17.32 -2.81 3.99
CA HIS A 56 -18.52 -2.00 4.21
C HIS A 56 -18.22 -0.49 4.26
N VAL A 57 -17.06 -0.10 4.80
CA VAL A 57 -16.62 1.31 4.82
C VAL A 57 -16.28 1.79 3.41
N TYR A 58 -15.46 1.05 2.66
CA TYR A 58 -15.09 1.42 1.29
C TYR A 58 -16.29 1.37 0.36
N PHE A 59 -17.16 0.37 0.47
CA PHE A 59 -18.36 0.30 -0.35
C PHE A 59 -19.27 1.52 -0.13
N ALA A 60 -19.47 1.94 1.12
CA ALA A 60 -20.23 3.16 1.42
C ALA A 60 -19.55 4.42 0.88
N LEU A 61 -18.22 4.55 1.08
CA LEU A 61 -17.44 5.69 0.60
C LEU A 61 -17.46 5.78 -0.93
N GLU A 62 -17.16 4.68 -1.61
CA GLU A 62 -17.06 4.61 -3.06
C GLU A 62 -18.41 4.84 -3.74
N THR A 63 -19.49 4.30 -3.16
CA THR A 63 -20.86 4.61 -3.63
C THR A 63 -21.16 6.11 -3.52
N ALA A 64 -20.74 6.75 -2.43
CA ALA A 64 -20.93 8.20 -2.25
C ALA A 64 -20.05 9.02 -3.20
N LEU A 65 -18.80 8.63 -3.42
CA LEU A 65 -17.89 9.28 -4.37
C LEU A 65 -18.38 9.15 -5.81
N ASP A 66 -18.92 7.99 -6.20
CA ASP A 66 -19.53 7.77 -7.52
C ASP A 66 -20.74 8.71 -7.72
N LYS A 67 -21.62 8.80 -6.72
CA LYS A 67 -22.79 9.70 -6.71
C LYS A 67 -22.39 11.17 -6.93
N TYR A 68 -21.26 11.59 -6.37
CA TYR A 68 -20.76 12.97 -6.44
C TYR A 68 -19.49 13.11 -7.31
N SER A 69 -19.33 12.25 -8.30
CA SER A 69 -18.15 12.21 -9.18
C SER A 69 -17.91 13.49 -9.98
N THR A 70 -18.94 14.32 -10.19
CA THR A 70 -18.84 15.63 -10.85
C THR A 70 -18.88 16.81 -9.88
N HIS A 71 -18.93 16.58 -8.56
CA HIS A 71 -18.94 17.64 -7.57
C HIS A 71 -17.60 18.39 -7.57
N PRO A 72 -17.54 19.74 -7.64
CA PRO A 72 -16.29 20.48 -7.85
C PRO A 72 -15.18 20.15 -6.83
N VAL A 73 -15.54 19.91 -5.57
CA VAL A 73 -14.58 19.56 -4.51
C VAL A 73 -14.05 18.12 -4.62
N LEU A 74 -14.86 17.19 -5.14
CA LEU A 74 -14.56 15.75 -5.13
C LEU A 74 -14.04 15.24 -6.48
N ALA A 75 -14.49 15.84 -7.59
CA ALA A 75 -14.14 15.44 -8.94
C ALA A 75 -12.62 15.37 -9.21
N PRO A 76 -11.78 16.32 -8.72
CA PRO A 76 -10.34 16.28 -9.00
C PRO A 76 -9.59 15.08 -8.41
N THR A 77 -10.14 14.44 -7.37
CA THR A 77 -9.57 13.25 -6.72
C THR A 77 -10.31 11.96 -7.09
N TYR A 78 -11.36 12.06 -7.91
CA TYR A 78 -12.17 10.91 -8.31
C TYR A 78 -11.50 10.11 -9.42
N ASN A 79 -11.01 8.91 -9.08
CA ASN A 79 -10.48 7.95 -10.04
C ASN A 79 -10.73 6.51 -9.55
N PRO A 80 -11.92 5.92 -9.81
CA PRO A 80 -12.27 4.61 -9.28
C PRO A 80 -11.36 3.50 -9.82
N THR A 81 -10.89 3.60 -11.07
CA THR A 81 -9.97 2.61 -11.67
C THR A 81 -8.62 2.54 -10.95
N LEU A 82 -8.23 3.63 -10.28
CA LEU A 82 -6.98 3.73 -9.53
C LEU A 82 -7.17 3.44 -8.04
N LEU A 83 -8.25 3.97 -7.45
CA LEU A 83 -8.40 4.07 -6.00
C LEU A 83 -9.44 3.12 -5.41
N ALA A 84 -10.46 2.67 -6.16
CA ALA A 84 -11.53 1.85 -5.59
C ALA A 84 -10.97 0.55 -5.01
N ARG A 85 -11.42 0.18 -3.81
CA ARG A 85 -10.92 -0.92 -2.98
C ARG A 85 -11.99 -1.96 -2.68
N ALA A 86 -13.29 -1.60 -2.69
CA ALA A 86 -14.34 -2.56 -2.36
C ALA A 86 -14.34 -3.82 -3.25
N PRO A 87 -14.08 -3.76 -4.57
CA PRO A 87 -13.93 -4.96 -5.39
C PRO A 87 -12.74 -5.83 -4.97
N SER A 88 -11.56 -5.23 -4.76
CA SER A 88 -10.37 -5.97 -4.31
C SER A 88 -10.58 -6.61 -2.94
N LEU A 89 -11.27 -5.93 -2.03
CA LEU A 89 -11.63 -6.48 -0.72
C LEU A 89 -12.56 -7.69 -0.85
N ALA A 90 -13.57 -7.63 -1.71
CA ALA A 90 -14.47 -8.77 -1.95
C ALA A 90 -13.70 -9.98 -2.50
N ALA A 91 -12.83 -9.76 -3.49
CA ALA A 91 -11.99 -10.80 -4.08
C ALA A 91 -11.01 -11.41 -3.04
N ASP A 92 -10.35 -10.58 -2.24
CA ASP A 92 -9.43 -11.02 -1.20
C ASP A 92 -10.14 -11.82 -0.10
N ILE A 93 -11.31 -11.36 0.36
CA ILE A 93 -12.12 -12.07 1.36
C ILE A 93 -12.51 -13.46 0.85
N ALA A 94 -12.99 -13.55 -0.39
CA ALA A 94 -13.38 -14.80 -1.01
C ALA A 94 -12.20 -15.76 -1.16
N TYR A 95 -11.05 -15.25 -1.61
CA TYR A 95 -9.82 -16.02 -1.72
C TYR A 95 -9.34 -16.57 -0.36
N LEU A 96 -9.32 -15.72 0.67
CA LEU A 96 -8.86 -16.12 2.01
C LEU A 96 -9.78 -17.17 2.66
N LEU A 97 -11.08 -17.14 2.32
CA LEU A 97 -12.07 -18.12 2.74
C LEU A 97 -12.11 -19.39 1.86
N ASP A 98 -11.40 -19.40 0.73
CA ASP A 98 -11.43 -20.47 -0.28
C ASP A 98 -12.83 -20.76 -0.81
N ILE A 99 -13.57 -19.69 -1.17
CA ILE A 99 -14.95 -19.76 -1.69
C ILE A 99 -15.14 -18.82 -2.88
N SER A 100 -16.29 -18.94 -3.56
CA SER A 100 -16.67 -18.01 -4.63
C SER A 100 -16.89 -16.59 -4.09
N GLU A 101 -16.49 -15.57 -4.87
CA GLU A 101 -16.75 -14.16 -4.58
C GLU A 101 -18.25 -13.84 -4.49
N THR A 102 -19.11 -14.61 -5.16
CA THR A 102 -20.56 -14.44 -5.05
C THR A 102 -21.13 -14.92 -3.71
N SER A 103 -20.38 -15.70 -2.93
CA SER A 103 -20.88 -16.42 -1.75
C SER A 103 -20.26 -15.94 -0.43
N TRP A 104 -19.25 -15.07 -0.44
CA TRP A 104 -18.57 -14.67 0.79
C TRP A 104 -19.48 -13.92 1.78
N LYS A 105 -20.52 -13.23 1.29
CA LYS A 105 -21.52 -12.58 2.13
C LYS A 105 -22.40 -13.59 2.89
N ASP A 106 -22.50 -14.83 2.42
CA ASP A 106 -23.27 -15.88 3.12
C ASP A 106 -22.43 -16.58 4.19
N HIS A 107 -21.12 -16.31 4.26
CA HIS A 107 -20.21 -16.93 5.22
C HIS A 107 -20.59 -16.55 6.67
N PRO A 108 -20.53 -17.48 7.65
CA PRO A 108 -20.92 -17.22 9.03
C PRO A 108 -20.27 -15.98 9.67
N ILE A 109 -18.99 -15.71 9.39
CA ILE A 109 -18.28 -14.50 9.87
C ILE A 109 -18.98 -13.22 9.42
N HIS A 110 -19.41 -13.15 8.15
CA HIS A 110 -20.12 -11.98 7.62
C HIS A 110 -21.53 -11.87 8.20
N GLN A 111 -22.25 -12.99 8.28
CA GLN A 111 -23.60 -13.05 8.84
C GLN A 111 -23.62 -12.59 10.31
N GLU A 112 -22.64 -13.02 11.11
CA GLU A 112 -22.46 -12.54 12.48
C GLU A 112 -22.17 -11.04 12.52
N LEU A 113 -21.24 -10.57 11.67
CA LEU A 113 -20.91 -9.15 11.55
C LEU A 113 -22.13 -8.28 11.19
N GLN A 114 -23.02 -8.76 10.32
CA GLN A 114 -24.26 -8.04 9.96
C GLN A 114 -25.32 -8.11 11.06
N LYS A 115 -25.43 -9.24 11.76
CA LYS A 115 -26.38 -9.41 12.85
C LYS A 115 -26.04 -8.53 14.06
N SER A 116 -24.76 -8.37 14.36
CA SER A 116 -24.28 -7.55 15.47
C SER A 116 -23.05 -6.74 15.06
N PRO A 117 -23.22 -5.68 14.27
CA PRO A 117 -22.10 -4.89 13.79
C PRO A 117 -21.44 -4.13 14.95
N PRO A 118 -20.09 -4.17 15.06
CA PRO A 118 -19.38 -3.37 16.05
C PRO A 118 -19.76 -1.89 15.94
N GLU A 119 -19.88 -1.21 17.07
CA GLU A 119 -20.29 0.19 17.13
C GLU A 119 -19.44 1.10 16.23
N GLY A 120 -18.12 0.87 16.21
CA GLY A 120 -17.19 1.62 15.35
C GLY A 120 -17.51 1.49 13.86
N LEU A 121 -17.85 0.28 13.40
CA LEU A 121 -18.25 0.04 12.01
C LEU A 121 -19.58 0.75 11.69
N SER A 122 -20.58 0.57 12.56
CA SER A 122 -21.90 1.16 12.39
C SER A 122 -21.84 2.70 12.33
N LYS A 123 -21.08 3.32 13.23
CA LYS A 123 -20.87 4.78 13.26
C LYS A 123 -20.17 5.29 12.01
N TYR A 124 -19.15 4.58 11.54
CA TYR A 124 -18.39 4.99 10.35
C TYR A 124 -19.28 4.97 9.10
N VAL A 125 -19.92 3.83 8.82
CA VAL A 125 -20.81 3.69 7.66
C VAL A 125 -21.98 4.69 7.74
N ALA A 126 -22.55 4.92 8.93
CA ALA A 126 -23.61 5.91 9.12
C ALA A 126 -23.14 7.34 8.84
N ARG A 127 -21.92 7.73 9.25
CA ARG A 127 -21.38 9.06 8.97
C ARG A 127 -21.19 9.29 7.48
N ILE A 128 -20.63 8.32 6.74
CA ILE A 128 -20.48 8.42 5.28
C ILE A 128 -21.85 8.61 4.61
N LYS A 129 -22.86 7.81 4.98
CA LYS A 129 -24.21 7.93 4.43
C LYS A 129 -24.83 9.29 4.75
N SER A 130 -24.69 9.76 6.00
CA SER A 130 -25.17 11.08 6.41
C SER A 130 -24.56 12.22 5.60
N LEU A 131 -23.27 12.15 5.26
CA LEU A 131 -22.63 13.14 4.37
C LEU A 131 -23.06 13.00 2.91
N SER A 132 -23.27 11.76 2.46
CA SER A 132 -23.80 11.50 1.13
C SER A 132 -25.22 12.03 0.95
N ASP A 133 -25.99 12.12 2.03
CA ASP A 133 -27.38 12.59 2.02
C ASP A 133 -27.53 14.07 2.43
N SER A 134 -26.43 14.75 2.81
CA SER A 134 -26.45 16.17 3.14
C SER A 134 -26.38 17.08 1.91
N GLU A 135 -26.71 18.36 2.11
CA GLU A 135 -26.67 19.38 1.05
C GLU A 135 -25.24 19.64 0.53
N ASP A 136 -24.24 19.59 1.42
CA ASP A 136 -22.82 19.71 1.06
C ASP A 136 -22.07 18.39 1.30
N PRO A 137 -21.69 17.65 0.25
CA PRO A 137 -20.94 16.40 0.36
C PRO A 137 -19.42 16.61 0.43
N SER A 138 -18.91 17.85 0.42
CA SER A 138 -17.48 18.16 0.43
C SER A 138 -16.66 17.42 1.51
N PRO A 139 -17.18 17.20 2.75
CA PRO A 139 -16.44 16.48 3.78
C PRO A 139 -16.15 14.99 3.45
N LEU A 140 -16.79 14.41 2.43
CA LEU A 140 -16.41 13.08 1.91
C LEU A 140 -14.93 13.04 1.45
N LEU A 141 -14.36 14.19 1.07
CA LEU A 141 -12.95 14.31 0.70
C LEU A 141 -12.02 13.88 1.85
N SER A 142 -12.41 14.14 3.11
CA SER A 142 -11.64 13.75 4.29
C SER A 142 -11.60 12.23 4.46
N HIS A 143 -12.71 11.55 4.16
CA HIS A 143 -12.78 10.09 4.19
C HIS A 143 -11.88 9.47 3.12
N ALA A 144 -11.94 10.00 1.89
CA ALA A 144 -11.06 9.58 0.81
C ALA A 144 -9.58 9.85 1.14
N TYR A 145 -9.26 11.02 1.70
CA TYR A 145 -7.91 11.39 2.14
C TYR A 145 -7.35 10.40 3.15
N VAL A 146 -8.04 10.18 4.27
CA VAL A 146 -7.52 9.33 5.36
C VAL A 146 -7.37 7.88 4.91
N ARG A 147 -8.36 7.35 4.18
CA ARG A 147 -8.35 5.95 3.73
C ARG A 147 -7.31 5.72 2.64
N TYR A 148 -7.42 6.39 1.48
CA TYR A 148 -6.56 6.09 0.34
C TYR A 148 -5.09 6.42 0.59
N LEU A 149 -4.77 7.54 1.24
CA LEU A 149 -3.35 7.88 1.51
C LEU A 149 -2.75 7.02 2.62
N GLY A 150 -3.59 6.54 3.56
CA GLY A 150 -3.20 5.53 4.53
C GLY A 150 -2.81 4.22 3.85
N ASP A 151 -3.63 3.73 2.92
CA ASP A 151 -3.37 2.50 2.17
C ASP A 151 -2.10 2.61 1.31
N LEU A 152 -1.89 3.76 0.66
CA LEU A 152 -0.69 4.06 -0.14
C LEU A 152 0.60 4.21 0.67
N SER A 153 0.50 4.30 2.01
CA SER A 153 1.66 4.53 2.91
C SER A 153 1.91 3.32 3.81
N GLY A 154 1.00 3.02 4.73
CA GLY A 154 1.13 1.89 5.66
C GLY A 154 0.72 0.55 5.07
N GLY A 155 -0.15 0.54 4.05
CA GLY A 155 -0.69 -0.67 3.44
C GLY A 155 0.37 -1.61 2.86
N GLN A 156 1.47 -1.06 2.35
CA GLN A 156 2.58 -1.85 1.79
C GLN A 156 3.36 -2.65 2.83
N ILE A 157 3.35 -2.22 4.10
CA ILE A 157 3.91 -3.00 5.21
C ILE A 157 2.96 -4.16 5.49
N ILE A 158 1.67 -3.88 5.66
CA ILE A 158 0.66 -4.87 5.97
C ILE A 158 0.58 -5.94 4.87
N ARG A 159 0.60 -5.54 3.60
CA ARG A 159 0.63 -6.44 2.43
C ARG A 159 1.73 -7.51 2.55
N ARG A 160 2.97 -7.08 2.83
CA ARG A 160 4.12 -7.98 2.94
C ARG A 160 4.01 -8.89 4.16
N THR A 161 3.56 -8.35 5.28
CA THR A 161 3.36 -9.12 6.51
C THR A 161 2.28 -10.19 6.33
N VAL A 162 1.11 -9.80 5.84
CA VAL A 162 -0.04 -10.69 5.60
C VAL A 162 0.32 -11.79 4.60
N ALA A 163 0.98 -11.43 3.49
CA ALA A 163 1.39 -12.41 2.49
C ALA A 163 2.35 -13.46 3.09
N LYS A 164 3.31 -13.02 3.91
CA LYS A 164 4.24 -13.91 4.61
C LYS A 164 3.52 -14.82 5.61
N VAL A 165 2.66 -14.26 6.47
CA VAL A 165 2.04 -15.01 7.58
C VAL A 165 1.00 -16.01 7.10
N TYR A 166 0.24 -15.66 6.05
CA TYR A 166 -0.80 -16.54 5.52
C TYR A 166 -0.34 -17.38 4.31
N GLY A 167 0.95 -17.35 3.98
CA GLY A 167 1.53 -18.19 2.92
C GLY A 167 1.06 -17.83 1.52
N ILE A 168 0.77 -16.55 1.26
CA ILE A 168 0.37 -16.06 -0.06
C ILE A 168 1.64 -15.82 -0.89
N GLU A 169 1.77 -16.56 -1.99
CA GLU A 169 2.88 -16.41 -2.91
C GLU A 169 2.55 -15.32 -3.93
N LEU A 170 3.01 -14.09 -3.68
CA LEU A 170 2.63 -12.89 -4.46
C LEU A 170 2.70 -13.07 -5.99
N ASP A 171 3.75 -13.73 -6.48
CA ASP A 171 3.97 -13.95 -7.92
C ASP A 171 3.11 -15.09 -8.48
N ARG A 172 2.84 -16.16 -7.71
CA ARG A 172 2.02 -17.29 -8.17
C ARG A 172 0.53 -17.00 -8.06
N ASP A 173 0.15 -16.31 -6.99
CA ASP A 173 -1.23 -16.03 -6.66
C ASP A 173 -1.74 -14.75 -7.33
N ASN A 174 -0.90 -14.06 -8.11
CA ASN A 174 -1.18 -12.75 -8.69
C ASN A 174 -1.71 -11.76 -7.64
N GLY A 175 -1.12 -11.80 -6.44
CA GLY A 175 -1.52 -10.97 -5.30
C GLY A 175 -2.89 -11.29 -4.68
N ARG A 176 -3.58 -12.38 -5.07
CA ARG A 176 -4.87 -12.75 -4.47
C ARG A 176 -4.75 -12.92 -2.96
N GLY A 177 -5.72 -12.38 -2.21
CA GLY A 177 -5.73 -12.33 -0.76
C GLY A 177 -5.05 -11.08 -0.17
N VAL A 178 -4.40 -10.27 -1.00
CA VAL A 178 -3.80 -8.97 -0.63
C VAL A 178 -3.96 -7.89 -1.71
N GLN A 179 -4.86 -8.07 -2.69
CA GLN A 179 -5.13 -7.13 -3.78
C GLN A 179 -5.65 -5.78 -3.30
N PHE A 180 -6.25 -5.72 -2.12
CA PHE A 180 -6.65 -4.48 -1.46
C PHE A 180 -5.48 -3.47 -1.37
N TYR A 181 -4.26 -3.96 -1.14
CA TYR A 181 -3.06 -3.14 -1.03
C TYR A 181 -2.36 -2.91 -2.39
N ASP A 182 -2.85 -3.49 -3.48
CA ASP A 182 -2.27 -3.34 -4.81
C ASP A 182 -2.88 -2.17 -5.56
N PHE A 183 -2.03 -1.25 -6.00
CA PHE A 183 -2.40 -0.09 -6.78
C PHE A 183 -1.78 -0.17 -8.16
N ASN A 184 -2.48 0.37 -9.16
CA ASN A 184 -1.95 0.54 -10.49
C ASN A 184 -1.20 1.86 -10.64
N GLN A 185 -0.33 1.95 -11.63
CA GLN A 185 0.30 3.20 -12.04
C GLN A 185 -0.75 4.21 -12.52
N LEU A 186 -0.52 5.50 -12.26
CA LEU A 186 -1.41 6.56 -12.73
C LEU A 186 -1.52 6.52 -14.27
N GLY A 187 -2.74 6.32 -14.79
CA GLY A 187 -3.01 6.23 -16.23
C GLY A 187 -2.59 4.92 -16.91
N SER A 188 -2.35 3.85 -16.15
CA SER A 188 -1.87 2.56 -16.66
C SER A 188 -2.46 1.40 -15.85
N SER A 189 -2.58 0.21 -16.44
CA SER A 189 -3.02 -1.01 -15.75
C SER A 189 -1.86 -1.81 -15.11
N LYS A 190 -0.63 -1.29 -15.19
CA LYS A 190 0.54 -1.92 -14.57
C LYS A 190 0.54 -1.67 -13.07
N SER A 191 1.00 -2.65 -12.29
CA SER A 191 1.19 -2.50 -10.85
C SER A 191 2.20 -1.38 -10.53
N ALA A 192 1.87 -0.56 -9.52
CA ALA A 192 2.68 0.56 -9.07
C ALA A 192 3.84 0.09 -8.18
N ASN A 193 5.06 0.60 -8.45
CA ASN A 193 6.16 0.52 -7.49
C ASN A 193 6.09 1.69 -6.48
N ILE A 194 7.00 1.71 -5.51
CA ILE A 194 7.06 2.76 -4.46
C ILE A 194 7.12 4.18 -5.05
N GLY A 195 7.86 4.37 -6.15
CA GLY A 195 7.96 5.66 -6.83
C GLY A 195 6.64 6.08 -7.49
N ASP A 196 5.87 5.12 -8.01
CA ASP A 196 4.55 5.37 -8.57
C ASP A 196 3.50 5.64 -7.48
N LEU A 197 3.56 4.93 -6.34
CA LEU A 197 2.72 5.25 -5.18
C LEU A 197 2.92 6.69 -4.70
N ARG A 198 4.16 7.20 -4.75
CA ARG A 198 4.45 8.61 -4.45
C ARG A 198 3.73 9.55 -5.42
N LYS A 199 3.76 9.28 -6.73
CA LYS A 199 3.05 10.07 -7.74
C LYS A 199 1.54 10.05 -7.53
N ILE A 200 0.96 8.92 -7.14
CA ILE A 200 -0.48 8.83 -6.80
C ILE A 200 -0.81 9.74 -5.62
N LYS A 201 0.02 9.71 -4.57
CA LYS A 201 -0.17 10.59 -3.40
C LYS A 201 -0.03 12.07 -3.74
N GLU A 202 0.91 12.43 -4.61
CA GLU A 202 1.09 13.81 -5.10
C GLU A 202 -0.13 14.24 -5.92
N TRP A 203 -0.54 13.45 -6.92
CA TRP A 203 -1.74 13.70 -7.72
C TRP A 203 -3.00 13.90 -6.86
N PHE A 204 -3.20 13.04 -5.84
CA PHE A 204 -4.35 13.17 -4.95
C PHE A 204 -4.30 14.47 -4.14
N ARG A 205 -3.13 14.88 -3.64
CA ARG A 205 -2.97 16.15 -2.91
C ARG A 205 -3.24 17.36 -3.77
N ASP A 206 -2.73 17.35 -4.99
CA ASP A 206 -2.96 18.42 -5.94
C ASP A 206 -4.46 18.52 -6.29
N GLY A 207 -5.12 17.37 -6.48
CA GLY A 207 -6.57 17.30 -6.66
C GLY A 207 -7.36 17.88 -5.48
N MET A 208 -7.00 17.53 -4.24
CA MET A 208 -7.64 18.12 -3.05
C MET A 208 -7.49 19.64 -3.00
N ASN A 209 -6.27 20.14 -3.25
CA ASN A 209 -5.98 21.57 -3.25
C ASN A 209 -6.76 22.29 -4.36
N GLN A 210 -6.83 21.69 -5.56
CA GLN A 210 -7.60 22.21 -6.68
C GLN A 210 -9.10 22.24 -6.38
N GLY A 211 -9.65 21.15 -5.85
CA GLY A 211 -11.09 21.00 -5.63
C GLY A 211 -11.65 21.98 -4.61
N VAL A 212 -10.91 22.22 -3.52
CA VAL A 212 -11.33 23.16 -2.48
C VAL A 212 -10.93 24.60 -2.79
N GLY A 213 -9.81 24.80 -3.51
CA GLY A 213 -9.31 26.14 -3.84
C GLY A 213 -9.07 26.99 -2.60
N GLU A 214 -9.48 28.26 -2.66
CA GLU A 214 -9.30 29.24 -1.56
C GLU A 214 -10.50 29.34 -0.61
N ASN A 215 -11.50 28.46 -0.72
CA ASN A 215 -12.67 28.51 0.16
C ASN A 215 -12.32 28.04 1.58
N THR A 216 -12.12 29.00 2.49
CA THR A 216 -11.73 28.73 3.89
C THR A 216 -12.80 27.97 4.67
N PHE A 217 -14.09 28.19 4.40
CA PHE A 217 -15.18 27.46 5.05
C PHE A 217 -15.17 25.99 4.66
N THR A 218 -14.99 25.68 3.37
CA THR A 218 -14.85 24.30 2.90
C THR A 218 -13.57 23.67 3.44
N LYS A 219 -12.43 24.38 3.47
CA LYS A 219 -11.19 23.87 4.09
C LYS A 219 -11.42 23.51 5.55
N GLN A 220 -12.08 24.37 6.32
CA GLN A 220 -12.42 24.13 7.73
C GLN A 220 -13.30 22.90 7.89
N SER A 221 -14.41 22.81 7.15
CA SER A 221 -15.32 21.67 7.23
C SER A 221 -14.64 20.32 6.90
N VAL A 222 -13.78 20.31 5.88
CA VAL A 222 -12.99 19.12 5.51
C VAL A 222 -11.96 18.77 6.60
N VAL A 223 -11.26 19.76 7.17
CA VAL A 223 -10.28 19.53 8.25
C VAL A 223 -10.94 19.02 9.54
N GLU A 224 -12.07 19.58 9.92
CA GLU A 224 -12.85 19.13 11.08
C GLU A 224 -13.33 17.69 10.89
N GLU A 225 -13.86 17.37 9.70
CA GLU A 225 -14.28 16.02 9.38
C GLU A 225 -13.11 15.04 9.42
N ALA A 226 -11.91 15.44 8.98
CA ALA A 226 -10.75 14.55 9.02
C ALA A 226 -10.41 14.08 10.44
N SER A 227 -10.55 14.95 11.45
CA SER A 227 -10.40 14.55 12.86
C SER A 227 -11.41 13.48 13.25
N LEU A 228 -12.69 13.67 12.88
CA LEU A 228 -13.73 12.66 13.09
C LEU A 228 -13.43 11.35 12.34
N VAL A 229 -12.90 11.42 11.12
CA VAL A 229 -12.50 10.22 10.37
C VAL A 229 -11.45 9.41 11.12
N PHE A 230 -10.47 10.05 11.78
CA PHE A 230 -9.50 9.33 12.61
C PHE A 230 -10.15 8.68 13.84
N GLU A 231 -11.09 9.33 14.49
CA GLU A 231 -11.85 8.73 15.60
C GLU A 231 -12.65 7.51 15.14
N LEU A 232 -13.30 7.60 13.97
CA LEU A 232 -14.03 6.48 13.36
C LEU A 232 -13.10 5.32 12.99
N ASN A 233 -11.90 5.61 12.44
CA ASN A 233 -10.88 4.59 12.18
C ASN A 233 -10.39 3.95 13.48
N ALA A 234 -10.14 4.72 14.54
CA ALA A 234 -9.80 4.19 15.85
C ALA A 234 -10.91 3.26 16.39
N GLY A 235 -12.18 3.59 16.13
CA GLY A 235 -13.32 2.73 16.41
C GLY A 235 -13.28 1.37 15.68
N LEU A 236 -12.83 1.34 14.42
CA LEU A 236 -12.60 0.09 13.69
C LEU A 236 -11.46 -0.72 14.29
N PHE A 237 -10.32 -0.09 14.59
CA PHE A 237 -9.18 -0.77 15.21
C PHE A 237 -9.53 -1.32 16.60
N LYS A 238 -10.31 -0.59 17.40
CA LYS A 238 -10.83 -1.06 18.69
C LYS A 238 -11.75 -2.26 18.57
N ALA A 239 -12.44 -2.40 17.43
CA ALA A 239 -13.27 -3.57 17.17
C ALA A 239 -12.46 -4.83 16.85
N ILE A 240 -11.16 -4.73 16.54
CA ILE A 240 -10.30 -5.89 16.29
C ILE A 240 -10.12 -6.70 17.59
N ARG A 241 -10.38 -8.01 17.50
CA ARG A 241 -10.21 -8.93 18.62
C ARG A 241 -8.72 -9.24 18.84
N PRO A 242 -8.27 -9.38 20.10
CA PRO A 242 -6.90 -9.76 20.40
C PRO A 242 -6.56 -11.14 19.81
N PRO A 243 -5.31 -11.36 19.39
CA PRO A 243 -4.90 -12.65 18.82
C PRO A 243 -4.92 -13.75 19.88
N SER A 244 -5.25 -14.97 19.48
CA SER A 244 -5.35 -16.12 20.40
C SER A 244 -4.00 -16.47 21.06
N ASN A 245 -2.88 -16.18 20.39
CA ASN A 245 -1.53 -16.40 20.89
C ASN A 245 -0.77 -15.07 21.01
N ILE A 246 -0.91 -14.36 22.14
CA ILE A 246 -0.12 -13.15 22.43
C ILE A 246 1.30 -13.57 22.84
N PRO A 247 2.37 -13.21 22.10
CA PRO A 247 3.73 -13.43 22.56
C PRO A 247 3.96 -12.69 23.88
N LYS A 248 4.48 -13.38 24.91
CA LYS A 248 4.62 -12.83 26.28
C LYS A 248 5.65 -11.69 26.42
N ASN A 249 6.30 -11.26 25.34
CA ASN A 249 7.29 -10.18 25.33
C ASN A 249 6.94 -9.22 24.19
N VAL A 250 6.14 -8.19 24.48
CA VAL A 250 5.78 -7.16 23.50
C VAL A 250 6.64 -5.93 23.77
N GLU A 251 7.72 -5.77 22.99
CA GLU A 251 8.32 -4.45 22.83
C GLU A 251 7.30 -3.52 22.13
N PRO A 252 7.28 -2.21 22.47
CA PRO A 252 6.43 -1.24 21.78
C PRO A 252 6.69 -1.26 20.26
N PRO A 253 5.69 -0.88 19.44
CA PRO A 253 5.80 -0.97 17.98
C PRO A 253 7.05 -0.24 17.48
N THR A 254 7.99 -0.97 16.87
CA THR A 254 9.21 -0.42 16.26
C THR A 254 8.97 0.01 14.80
N THR A 255 7.90 -0.48 14.18
CA THR A 255 7.45 -0.08 12.83
C THR A 255 6.16 0.73 12.91
N SER A 256 6.29 2.05 12.77
CA SER A 256 5.15 2.95 12.57
C SER A 256 4.44 2.64 11.25
N LEU A 257 3.10 2.74 11.23
CA LEU A 257 2.35 2.92 9.98
C LEU A 257 2.88 4.23 9.38
N GLY A 258 3.71 4.15 8.34
CA GLY A 258 4.48 5.30 7.87
C GLY A 258 3.61 6.52 7.60
N ASP A 259 4.14 7.71 7.91
CA ASP A 259 3.38 8.95 7.76
C ASP A 259 2.89 9.12 6.32
N PRO A 260 1.67 9.63 6.11
CA PRO A 260 1.15 9.86 4.77
C PRO A 260 2.07 10.73 3.91
N VAL A 261 2.90 11.58 4.52
CA VAL A 261 3.67 12.66 3.86
C VAL A 261 5.20 12.58 4.06
N THR A 262 5.75 11.51 4.65
CA THR A 262 7.21 11.40 4.90
C THR A 262 7.91 10.71 3.72
N PRO A 263 8.97 11.30 3.10
CA PRO A 263 9.87 10.56 2.23
C PRO A 263 10.56 9.46 3.06
N PRO A 264 10.81 8.25 2.55
CA PRO A 264 11.47 7.22 3.36
C PRO A 264 12.83 7.72 3.83
N ALA A 265 13.08 7.64 5.13
CA ALA A 265 14.45 7.72 5.64
C ALA A 265 15.29 6.66 4.91
N THR A 266 16.43 7.08 4.39
CA THR A 266 17.49 6.16 3.96
C THR A 266 17.84 5.25 5.13
N ASN A 267 17.74 3.93 4.91
CA ASN A 267 17.98 2.86 5.87
C ASN A 267 19.08 3.20 6.90
N ALA A 268 18.70 3.36 8.16
CA ALA A 268 19.61 3.21 9.30
C ALA A 268 19.21 1.94 10.05
N ALA A 269 20.13 0.99 10.14
CA ALA A 269 19.97 -0.28 10.82
C ALA A 269 19.76 -0.11 12.34
N PRO A 270 19.08 -1.05 13.03
CA PRO A 270 18.83 -0.94 14.46
C PRO A 270 20.10 -1.17 15.28
N LYS A 271 20.32 -0.31 16.29
CA LYS A 271 21.39 -0.46 17.28
C LYS A 271 20.89 -1.30 18.45
N ASP A 272 21.27 -2.58 18.49
CA ASP A 272 21.20 -3.38 19.71
C ASP A 272 22.55 -3.50 20.42
N LYS A 273 22.46 -3.54 21.75
CA LYS A 273 23.54 -3.52 22.74
C LYS A 273 24.54 -4.68 22.59
N TYR A 274 25.84 -4.38 22.71
CA TYR A 274 26.88 -5.36 23.05
C TYR A 274 27.69 -4.88 24.26
N ASN A 275 27.87 -5.77 25.24
CA ASN A 275 28.86 -5.66 26.32
C ASN A 275 30.29 -5.87 25.78
N PRO A 276 31.33 -5.27 26.38
CA PRO A 276 32.66 -5.26 25.79
C PRO A 276 33.43 -6.54 26.17
N ILE A 277 33.78 -7.34 25.17
CA ILE A 277 34.93 -8.25 25.27
C ILE A 277 36.08 -7.55 24.57
N LEU A 278 37.09 -7.16 25.35
CA LEU A 278 38.40 -6.73 24.87
C LEU A 278 39.02 -7.88 24.05
N LEU A 279 38.98 -7.74 22.73
CA LEU A 279 39.84 -8.45 21.80
C LEU A 279 40.53 -7.40 20.94
N THR A 280 41.86 -7.50 20.94
CA THR A 280 42.83 -6.66 20.23
C THR A 280 42.40 -6.32 18.79
N PRO A 281 42.71 -5.11 18.29
CA PRO A 281 42.20 -4.65 17.00
C PRO A 281 42.82 -5.46 15.86
N PRO A 282 42.01 -6.06 14.96
CA PRO A 282 42.47 -6.43 13.62
C PRO A 282 42.34 -5.23 12.68
N SER A 283 43.25 -5.18 11.71
CA SER A 283 43.47 -4.18 10.67
C SER A 283 42.21 -3.65 9.95
N GLU A 284 42.25 -2.38 9.54
CA GLU A 284 41.22 -1.70 8.73
C GLU A 284 40.80 -2.51 7.49
N PRO A 285 39.50 -2.57 7.14
CA PRO A 285 39.05 -3.23 5.92
C PRO A 285 39.22 -2.31 4.70
N GLU A 286 39.87 -2.86 3.67
CA GLU A 286 40.11 -2.24 2.36
C GLU A 286 38.82 -1.81 1.64
N GLU A 287 38.80 -0.57 1.15
CA GLU A 287 37.88 -0.13 0.10
C GLU A 287 38.15 -0.92 -1.17
N LYS A 288 37.22 -1.79 -1.59
CA LYS A 288 37.27 -2.41 -2.92
C LYS A 288 36.94 -1.37 -3.99
N SER A 289 37.98 -0.69 -4.44
CA SER A 289 37.99 0.08 -5.68
C SER A 289 38.12 -0.89 -6.86
N TYR A 290 37.19 -0.82 -7.81
CA TYR A 290 37.28 -1.58 -9.05
C TYR A 290 38.21 -0.86 -10.02
N ALA A 291 39.18 -1.56 -10.59
CA ALA A 291 40.05 -1.00 -11.61
C ALA A 291 39.20 -0.53 -12.82
N LEU A 292 39.43 0.70 -13.29
CA LEU A 292 38.77 1.27 -14.47
C LEU A 292 38.87 0.35 -15.71
N SER A 293 39.93 -0.44 -15.81
CA SER A 293 40.11 -1.48 -16.83
C SER A 293 39.06 -2.61 -16.78
N SER A 294 38.59 -2.98 -15.58
CA SER A 294 37.55 -4.00 -15.38
C SER A 294 36.17 -3.49 -15.78
N VAL A 295 35.88 -2.21 -15.55
CA VAL A 295 34.63 -1.58 -15.99
C VAL A 295 34.65 -1.38 -17.51
N LEU A 296 35.77 -0.92 -18.06
CA LEU A 296 35.92 -0.68 -19.49
C LEU A 296 35.86 -1.97 -20.30
N SER A 297 36.42 -3.08 -19.79
CA SER A 297 36.38 -4.38 -20.47
C SER A 297 34.96 -4.96 -20.55
N VAL A 298 34.13 -4.79 -19.52
CA VAL A 298 32.72 -5.20 -19.57
C VAL A 298 31.94 -4.39 -20.59
N VAL A 299 32.15 -3.07 -20.64
CA VAL A 299 31.49 -2.19 -21.61
C VAL A 299 31.91 -2.54 -23.04
N LEU A 300 33.20 -2.83 -23.27
CA LEU A 300 33.70 -3.26 -24.58
C LEU A 300 33.13 -4.62 -24.98
N ALA A 301 33.02 -5.57 -24.05
CA ALA A 301 32.45 -6.88 -24.32
C ALA A 301 30.97 -6.80 -24.73
N VAL A 302 30.17 -5.99 -24.02
CA VAL A 302 28.75 -5.78 -24.33
C VAL A 302 28.59 -5.03 -25.66
N GLY A 303 29.41 -4.01 -25.92
CA GLY A 303 29.41 -3.27 -27.19
C GLY A 303 29.77 -4.16 -28.38
N MET A 304 30.77 -5.04 -28.22
CA MET A 304 31.21 -5.95 -29.26
C MET A 304 30.20 -7.07 -29.52
N ALA A 305 29.55 -7.60 -28.47
CA ALA A 305 28.46 -8.56 -28.61
C ALA A 305 27.26 -7.96 -29.36
N HIS A 306 26.88 -6.72 -29.03
CA HIS A 306 25.82 -6.00 -29.74
C HIS A 306 26.20 -5.71 -31.20
N PHE A 307 27.44 -5.31 -31.46
CA PHE A 307 27.93 -5.06 -32.82
C PHE A 307 27.96 -6.32 -33.68
N VAL A 308 28.39 -7.47 -33.13
CA VAL A 308 28.37 -8.77 -33.83
C VAL A 308 26.94 -9.21 -34.13
N LEU A 309 26.00 -9.06 -33.19
CA LEU A 309 24.59 -9.40 -33.40
C LEU A 309 23.94 -8.56 -34.52
N VAL A 310 24.30 -7.27 -34.61
CA VAL A 310 23.74 -6.33 -35.59
C VAL A 310 24.41 -6.48 -36.97
N THR A 311 25.73 -6.64 -37.05
CA THR A 311 26.45 -6.67 -38.34
C THR A 311 26.57 -8.06 -38.96
N ALA A 312 26.54 -9.15 -38.17
CA ALA A 312 26.51 -10.52 -38.69
C ALA A 312 25.12 -10.96 -39.21
N GLY A 313 24.12 -10.06 -39.13
CA GLY A 313 22.78 -10.28 -39.65
C GLY A 313 21.99 -11.33 -38.88
N PHE A 314 22.13 -11.35 -37.54
CA PHE A 314 21.40 -12.26 -36.65
C PHE A 314 20.01 -11.75 -36.26
N THR A 315 19.61 -10.57 -36.74
CA THR A 315 18.28 -10.00 -36.52
C THR A 315 17.43 -10.12 -37.79
N GLY A 316 16.19 -10.60 -37.62
CA GLY A 316 15.25 -10.89 -38.70
C GLY A 316 15.17 -12.37 -39.12
N PRO A 317 14.33 -12.74 -40.10
CA PRO A 317 14.03 -14.13 -40.48
C PRO A 317 15.27 -14.98 -40.81
N SER A 318 16.34 -14.34 -41.30
CA SER A 318 17.62 -15.00 -41.65
C SER A 318 18.48 -15.37 -40.43
N GLY A 319 18.27 -14.72 -39.28
CA GLY A 319 19.02 -15.00 -38.04
C GLY A 319 18.58 -16.29 -37.36
N PHE A 320 17.27 -16.58 -37.42
CA PHE A 320 16.71 -17.82 -36.87
C PHE A 320 17.24 -19.06 -37.61
N LEU A 321 17.33 -18.99 -38.95
CA LEU A 321 17.88 -20.07 -39.77
C LEU A 321 19.36 -20.36 -39.47
N LYS A 322 20.15 -19.31 -39.19
CA LYS A 322 21.56 -19.46 -38.80
C LYS A 322 21.71 -20.05 -37.40
N LEU A 323 20.83 -19.69 -36.47
CA LEU A 323 20.79 -20.28 -35.12
C LEU A 323 20.46 -21.77 -35.19
N GLU A 324 19.46 -22.15 -35.98
CA GLU A 324 19.05 -23.54 -36.16
C GLU A 324 20.16 -24.39 -36.82
N THR A 325 20.89 -23.81 -37.78
CA THR A 325 22.06 -24.46 -38.40
C THR A 325 23.20 -24.66 -37.40
N ALA A 326 23.48 -23.67 -36.54
CA ALA A 326 24.49 -23.77 -35.50
C ALA A 326 24.11 -24.79 -34.41
N GLN A 327 22.82 -24.85 -34.06
CA GLN A 327 22.28 -25.79 -33.08
C GLN A 327 22.35 -27.24 -33.60
N LYS A 328 22.08 -27.44 -34.90
CA LYS A 328 22.25 -28.73 -35.58
C LYS A 328 23.72 -29.17 -35.64
N TRP A 329 24.62 -28.27 -36.00
CA TRP A 329 26.07 -28.55 -35.98
C TRP A 329 26.58 -28.92 -34.59
N MET A 330 26.13 -28.23 -33.53
CA MET A 330 26.47 -28.59 -32.15
C MET A 330 25.91 -29.95 -31.73
N GLY A 331 24.69 -30.29 -32.12
CA GLY A 331 24.10 -31.61 -31.86
C GLY A 331 24.89 -32.74 -32.52
N ASP A 332 25.33 -32.54 -33.77
CA ASP A 332 26.12 -33.51 -34.53
C ASP A 332 27.57 -33.63 -33.99
N HIS A 333 28.16 -32.54 -33.48
CA HIS A 333 29.49 -32.59 -32.87
C HIS A 333 29.49 -33.22 -31.47
N ILE A 334 28.48 -32.92 -30.65
CA ILE A 334 28.36 -33.48 -29.29
C ILE A 334 28.03 -34.98 -29.34
N SER A 335 27.22 -35.43 -30.30
CA SER A 335 26.95 -36.86 -30.49
C SER A 335 28.21 -37.65 -30.89
N SER A 336 29.13 -37.07 -31.68
CA SER A 336 30.42 -37.71 -32.02
C SER A 336 31.43 -37.81 -30.87
N ILE A 337 31.21 -37.08 -29.77
CA ILE A 337 32.07 -37.12 -28.56
C ILE A 337 31.62 -38.21 -27.57
N PHE A 338 30.38 -38.71 -27.72
CA PHE A 338 29.78 -39.70 -26.81
C PHE A 338 29.35 -41.01 -27.50
N SER A 339 29.85 -41.29 -28.71
CA SER A 339 29.79 -42.63 -29.37
C SER A 339 31.18 -43.21 -29.56
#